data_AF-A0A7Z1PY67-F1
#
_entry.id   AF-A0A7Z1PY67-F1
#
_cell.length_a   1.000
_cell.length_b   1.000
_cell.length_c   1.000
_cell.angle_alpha   90.00
_cell.angle_beta   90.00
_cell.angle_gamma   90.00
#
_symmetry.space_group_name_H-M   'P 1'
#
loop_
_entity.id
_entity.type
_entity.pdbx_description
1 polymer ?
#
loop_
_entity_poly.entity_id
_entity_poly.type
_entity_poly.pdbx_seq_one_letter_code
_entity_poly.pdbx_strand_id
1 'polypeptide(L)'
;MQEWSMKTETHTHCVTSADIRLHQKRGHRALRLEMAGDYTAAALAWQHTANKAPLPQWRIFARERSRCCKNRNTTRSRQGCSPGR
;
A
#
# COMPACT_ATOMS: atom_id res chain seq x y z
N MET A 1 35.67 -34.61 -6.83
CA MET A 1 35.35 -33.19 -6.58
C MET A 1 33.84 -33.06 -6.61
N GLN A 2 33.20 -32.88 -5.44
CA GLN A 2 31.80 -32.52 -5.34
C GLN A 2 31.77 -31.03 -5.02
N GLU A 3 31.18 -30.19 -5.86
CA GLU A 3 30.91 -28.79 -5.49
C GLU A 3 29.70 -28.22 -6.23
N TRP A 4 28.65 -28.05 -5.42
CA TRP A 4 27.69 -26.94 -5.39
C TRP A 4 26.67 -26.71 -6.52
N SER A 5 25.54 -27.39 -6.32
CA SER A 5 24.15 -26.88 -6.39
C SER A 5 23.98 -25.38 -6.74
N MET A 6 23.79 -25.10 -8.02
CA MET A 6 23.20 -23.85 -8.52
C MET A 6 21.68 -23.85 -8.25
N LYS A 7 21.26 -23.50 -7.03
CA LYS A 7 19.84 -23.19 -6.74
C LYS A 7 19.63 -21.68 -6.89
N THR A 8 19.58 -21.21 -8.13
CA THR A 8 19.02 -19.90 -8.45
C THR A 8 17.69 -20.07 -9.17
N GLU A 9 16.80 -20.89 -8.63
CA GLU A 9 15.37 -20.68 -8.85
C GLU A 9 14.96 -19.50 -7.99
N THR A 10 15.17 -18.30 -8.53
CA THR A 10 14.38 -17.15 -8.12
C THR A 10 12.95 -17.54 -8.47
N HIS A 11 12.27 -18.18 -7.53
CA HIS A 11 10.89 -18.61 -7.63
C HIS A 11 10.07 -17.32 -7.75
N THR A 12 9.99 -16.82 -8.97
CA THR A 12 9.17 -15.69 -9.36
C THR A 12 7.78 -16.27 -9.33
N HIS A 13 7.21 -16.30 -8.14
CA HIS A 13 5.90 -16.87 -7.89
C HIS A 13 4.95 -16.20 -8.89
N CYS A 14 4.48 -16.96 -9.88
CA CYS A 14 3.57 -16.45 -10.88
C CYS A 14 2.37 -15.88 -10.14
N VAL A 15 2.19 -14.56 -10.24
CA VAL A 15 1.09 -13.87 -9.56
C VAL A 15 -0.21 -14.44 -10.11
N THR A 16 -0.99 -15.07 -9.25
CA THR A 16 -2.21 -15.74 -9.68
C THR A 16 -3.34 -14.73 -9.90
N SER A 17 -4.37 -15.11 -10.65
CA SER A 17 -5.59 -14.31 -10.75
C SER A 17 -6.24 -14.05 -9.39
N ALA A 18 -6.09 -14.98 -8.44
CA ALA A 18 -6.57 -14.81 -7.07
C ALA A 18 -5.78 -13.71 -6.34
N ASP A 19 -4.45 -13.66 -6.51
CA ASP A 19 -3.60 -12.61 -5.93
C ASP A 19 -3.95 -11.23 -6.49
N ILE A 20 -4.19 -11.14 -7.80
CA ILE A 20 -4.65 -9.91 -8.46
C ILE A 20 -5.97 -9.44 -7.84
N ARG A 21 -6.98 -10.32 -7.78
CA ARG A 21 -8.31 -9.99 -7.22
C ARG A 21 -8.23 -9.54 -5.76
N LEU A 22 -7.41 -10.23 -4.97
CA LEU A 22 -7.26 -9.92 -3.56
C LEU A 22 -6.53 -8.59 -3.34
N HIS A 23 -5.51 -8.29 -4.16
CA HIS A 23 -4.84 -6.99 -4.15
C HIS A 23 -5.82 -5.86 -4.53
N GLN A 24 -6.59 -6.03 -5.61
CA GLN A 24 -7.61 -5.08 -6.05
C GLN A 24 -8.67 -4.84 -4.97
N LYS A 25 -9.17 -5.90 -4.32
CA LYS A 25 -10.15 -5.78 -3.22
C LYS A 25 -9.61 -4.93 -2.06
N ARG A 26 -8.34 -5.12 -1.68
CA ARG A 26 -7.69 -4.32 -0.63
C ARG A 26 -7.51 -2.87 -1.07
N GLY A 27 -7.03 -2.64 -2.31
CA GLY A 27 -6.88 -1.32 -2.90
C GLY A 27 -8.20 -0.55 -2.98
N HIS A 28 -9.29 -1.18 -3.43
CA HIS A 28 -10.63 -0.58 -3.45
C HIS A 28 -11.13 -0.19 -2.06
N ARG A 29 -10.84 -1.00 -1.03
CA ARG A 29 -11.18 -0.62 0.35
C ARG A 29 -10.40 0.61 0.79
N ALA A 30 -9.11 0.68 0.51
CA ALA A 30 -8.28 1.84 0.82
C ALA A 30 -8.74 3.10 0.08
N LEU A 31 -9.07 2.97 -1.21
CA LEU A 31 -9.58 4.06 -2.04
C LEU A 31 -10.91 4.61 -1.52
N ARG A 32 -11.86 3.76 -1.12
CA ARG A 32 -13.15 4.21 -0.56
C ARG A 32 -12.96 5.05 0.71
N LEU A 33 -12.04 4.67 1.59
CA LEU A 33 -11.70 5.45 2.78
C LEU A 33 -11.10 6.81 2.40
N GLU A 34 -10.26 6.84 1.39
CA GLU A 34 -9.66 8.08 0.90
C GLU A 34 -10.71 9.03 0.29
N MET A 35 -11.65 8.50 -0.49
CA MET A 35 -12.77 9.26 -1.05
C MET A 35 -13.73 9.76 0.04
N ALA A 36 -13.91 9.00 1.12
CA ALA A 36 -14.66 9.43 2.30
C ALA A 36 -13.91 10.48 3.15
N GLY A 37 -12.65 10.79 2.81
CA GLY A 37 -11.83 11.76 3.53
C GLY A 37 -11.26 11.26 4.86
N ASP A 38 -11.43 9.97 5.18
CA ASP A 38 -10.79 9.31 6.33
C ASP A 38 -9.37 8.92 5.95
N TYR A 39 -8.50 9.94 5.88
CA TYR A 39 -7.12 9.77 5.47
C TYR A 39 -6.29 8.93 6.44
N THR A 40 -6.68 8.86 7.72
CA THR A 40 -6.00 8.03 8.71
C THR A 40 -6.26 6.54 8.43
N ALA A 41 -7.54 6.15 8.30
CA ALA A 41 -7.88 4.77 7.97
C ALA A 41 -7.40 4.40 6.55
N ALA A 42 -7.48 5.32 5.59
CA ALA A 42 -6.97 5.13 4.24
C ALA A 42 -5.46 4.87 4.24
N ALA A 43 -4.68 5.63 5.01
CA ALA A 43 -3.24 5.42 5.10
C ALA A 43 -2.88 4.03 5.63
N LEU A 44 -3.58 3.55 6.65
CA LEU A 44 -3.40 2.21 7.21
C LEU A 44 -3.80 1.12 6.21
N ALA A 45 -4.92 1.32 5.50
CA ALA A 45 -5.39 0.39 4.48
C ALA A 45 -4.43 0.29 3.29
N TRP A 46 -3.88 1.42 2.83
CA TRP A 46 -2.85 1.45 1.79
C TRP A 46 -1.55 0.78 2.26
N GLN A 47 -1.11 1.02 3.49
CA GLN A 47 0.06 0.34 4.08
C GLN A 47 -0.14 -1.18 4.14
N HIS A 48 -1.32 -1.63 4.59
CA HIS A 48 -1.65 -3.06 4.61
C HIS A 48 -1.64 -3.67 3.20
N THR A 49 -2.21 -2.95 2.23
CA THR A 49 -2.22 -3.34 0.81
C THR A 49 -0.80 -3.49 0.27
N ALA A 50 0.10 -2.56 0.60
CA ALA A 50 1.51 -2.64 0.22
C ALA A 50 2.21 -3.86 0.84
N ASN A 51 1.99 -4.12 2.13
CA ASN A 51 2.65 -5.23 2.83
C ASN A 51 2.29 -6.59 2.22
N LYS A 52 1.06 -6.71 1.67
CA LYS A 52 0.54 -7.93 1.06
C LYS A 52 0.61 -7.95 -0.47
N ALA A 53 1.20 -6.93 -1.11
CA ALA A 53 1.28 -6.89 -2.55
C ALA A 53 2.37 -7.84 -3.07
N PRO A 54 2.05 -8.71 -4.05
CA PRO A 54 2.99 -9.69 -4.61
C PRO A 54 4.02 -9.05 -5.53
N LEU A 55 3.68 -7.96 -6.22
CA LEU A 55 4.58 -7.27 -7.15
C LEU A 55 5.24 -6.04 -6.51
N PRO A 56 6.54 -5.81 -6.74
CA PRO A 56 7.24 -4.62 -6.24
C PRO A 56 6.58 -3.30 -6.64
N GLN A 57 6.12 -3.17 -7.88
CA GLN A 57 5.45 -1.96 -8.38
C GLN A 57 4.17 -1.65 -7.60
N TRP A 58 3.38 -2.67 -7.28
CA TRP A 58 2.17 -2.52 -6.47
C TRP A 58 2.47 -2.15 -5.02
N ARG A 59 3.58 -2.67 -4.47
CA ARG A 59 4.08 -2.28 -3.15
C ARG A 59 4.44 -0.81 -3.10
N ILE A 60 5.17 -0.32 -4.10
CA ILE A 60 5.60 1.07 -4.22
C ILE A 60 4.39 1.98 -4.30
N PHE A 61 3.49 1.71 -5.25
CA PHE A 61 2.25 2.48 -5.43
C PHE A 61 1.46 2.59 -4.12
N ALA A 62 1.19 1.46 -3.46
CA ALA A 62 0.40 1.46 -2.22
C ALA A 62 1.14 2.19 -1.06
N ARG A 63 2.48 2.14 -1.00
CA ARG A 63 3.26 2.92 -0.02
C ARG A 63 3.17 4.42 -0.28
N GLU A 64 3.27 4.84 -1.53
CA GLU A 64 3.13 6.25 -1.91
C GLU A 64 1.75 6.78 -1.53
N ARG A 65 0.69 6.02 -1.85
CA ARG A 65 -0.68 6.38 -1.44
C ARG A 65 -0.84 6.48 0.07
N SER A 66 -0.24 5.56 0.83
CA SER A 66 -0.23 5.64 2.29
C SER A 66 0.45 6.92 2.79
N ARG A 67 1.61 7.29 2.22
CA ARG A 67 2.32 8.54 2.55
C ARG A 67 1.49 9.77 2.19
N CYS A 68 0.87 9.80 1.00
CA CYS A 68 0.00 10.90 0.59
C CYS A 68 -1.18 11.10 1.56
N CYS A 69 -1.82 10.01 2.00
CA CYS A 69 -2.91 10.09 2.97
C CYS A 69 -2.41 10.63 4.32
N LYS A 70 -1.26 10.17 4.83
CA LYS A 70 -0.66 10.71 6.06
C LYS A 70 -0.38 12.22 5.94
N ASN A 71 0.17 12.66 4.82
CA ASN A 71 0.46 14.08 4.57
C ASN A 71 -0.82 14.92 4.43
N ARG A 72 -1.86 14.40 3.78
CA ARG A 72 -3.17 15.09 3.72
C ARG A 72 -3.80 15.22 5.10
N ASN A 73 -3.66 14.20 5.95
CA ASN A 73 -4.13 14.27 7.33
C ASN A 73 -3.38 15.33 8.13
N THR A 74 -2.04 15.41 8.01
CA THR A 74 -1.26 16.44 8.71
C THR A 74 -1.56 17.84 8.20
N THR A 75 -1.72 18.03 6.89
CA THR A 75 -2.11 19.33 6.32
C THR A 75 -3.53 19.74 6.75
N ARG A 76 -4.49 18.81 6.77
CA ARG A 76 -5.85 19.09 7.27
C ARG A 76 -5.86 19.40 8.75
N SER A 77 -5.08 18.69 9.57
CA SER A 77 -4.90 19.01 10.99
C SER A 77 -4.31 20.41 11.16
N ARG A 78 -3.34 20.82 10.34
CA ARG A 78 -2.79 22.19 10.36
C ARG A 78 -3.81 23.25 9.94
N GLN A 79 -4.69 22.95 8.98
CA GLN A 79 -5.78 23.86 8.57
C GLN A 79 -6.88 23.97 9.64
N GLY A 80 -7.17 22.87 10.35
CA GLY A 80 -8.10 22.84 11.48
C GLY A 80 -7.58 23.57 12.73
N CYS A 81 -6.26 23.71 12.87
CA CYS A 81 -5.62 24.56 13.87
C CYS A 81 -5.34 25.95 13.27
N SER A 82 -6.38 26.68 12.86
CA SER A 82 -6.28 28.14 12.79
C SER A 82 -6.31 28.64 14.25
N PRO A 83 -5.27 29.31 14.78
CA PRO A 83 -5.41 29.98 16.05
C PRO A 83 -6.50 31.04 15.85
N GLY A 84 -7.60 30.90 16.60
CA GLY A 84 -8.54 31.99 16.78
C GLY A 84 -7.76 33.22 17.26
N ARG A 85 -8.12 34.36 16.66
CA ARG A 85 -7.59 35.71 16.86
C ARG A 85 -6.97 35.99 18.22
#